data_AF-A0A374TEC8-F1
#
_entry.id   AF-A0A374TEC8-F1
#
_cell.length_a   1.000
_cell.length_b   1.000
_cell.length_c   1.000
_cell.angle_alpha   90.00
_cell.angle_beta   90.00
_cell.angle_gamma   90.00
#
_symmetry.space_group_name_H-M   'P 1'
#
loop_
_entity.id
_entity.type
_entity.pdbx_description
1 polymer ?
#
loop_
_entity_poly.entity_id
_entity_poly.type
_entity_poly.pdbx_seq_one_letter_code
_entity_poly.pdbx_strand_id
1 'polypeptide(L)'
;MVMKYLDPKADLTFKKIFGNHPDRLKNLLNTLQSLNENELIQQQQYLPTTEELEISGFSDAELRAYDKFWDSVSVERTLIDDSYQKGKEEGMEKGIAEGMEKGMKQGMEKGMNLRSLEIARKMLAKGMDDASVMDMTGLTAEEIKLLKAEM
;
A
#
# COMPACT_ATOMS: atom_id res chain seq x y z
N MET A 1 5.09 10.61 15.66
CA MET A 1 6.51 10.65 15.21
C MET A 1 6.78 9.32 14.51
N VAL A 2 6.86 9.30 13.19
CA VAL A 2 7.08 8.07 12.41
C VAL A 2 8.56 7.70 12.56
N MET A 3 8.87 6.55 13.17
CA MET A 3 10.24 6.02 13.14
C MET A 3 10.58 5.67 11.70
N LYS A 4 11.43 6.50 11.07
CA LYS A 4 11.81 6.43 9.65
C LYS A 4 12.78 5.29 9.34
N TYR A 5 13.24 4.57 10.37
CA TYR A 5 14.21 3.48 10.27
C TYR A 5 13.74 2.29 11.11
N LEU A 6 13.93 1.08 10.58
CA LEU A 6 13.71 -0.17 11.31
C LEU A 6 14.57 -0.17 12.58
N ASP A 7 14.04 -0.69 13.70
CA ASP A 7 14.88 -0.98 14.87
C ASP A 7 15.97 -1.98 14.44
N PRO A 8 17.27 -1.63 14.51
CA PRO A 8 18.36 -2.53 14.11
C PRO A 8 18.36 -3.85 14.88
N LYS A 9 17.77 -3.90 16.08
CA LYS A 9 17.59 -5.13 16.86
C LYS A 9 16.57 -6.08 16.24
N ALA A 10 15.62 -5.55 15.46
CA ALA A 10 14.58 -6.28 14.76
C ALA A 10 14.83 -6.39 13.24
N ASP A 11 15.93 -5.83 12.73
CA ASP A 11 16.27 -5.89 11.30
C ASP A 11 16.78 -7.29 10.92
N LEU A 12 15.80 -8.13 10.57
CA LEU A 12 16.01 -9.52 10.15
C LEU A 12 16.89 -9.61 8.90
N THR A 13 16.81 -8.61 8.01
CA THR A 13 17.61 -8.56 6.79
C THR A 13 19.07 -8.28 7.13
N PHE A 14 19.32 -7.31 7.99
CA PHE A 14 20.66 -7.00 8.48
C PHE A 14 21.28 -8.21 9.21
N LYS A 15 20.52 -8.85 10.12
CA LYS A 15 20.97 -10.08 10.82
C LYS A 15 21.29 -11.22 9.84
N LYS A 16 20.49 -11.44 8.80
CA LYS A 16 20.79 -12.49 7.79
C LYS A 16 22.06 -12.19 6.98
N ILE A 17 22.27 -10.93 6.61
CA ILE A 17 23.41 -10.54 5.75
C ILE A 17 24.72 -10.48 6.55
N PHE A 18 24.66 -10.00 7.80
CA PHE A 18 25.86 -9.69 8.61
C PHE A 18 26.00 -10.54 9.88
N GLY A 19 24.94 -11.17 10.40
CA GLY A 19 24.97 -11.86 11.70
C GLY A 19 25.89 -13.09 11.74
N ASN A 20 26.07 -13.79 10.61
CA ASN A 20 26.92 -14.97 10.50
C ASN A 20 28.13 -14.76 9.57
N HIS A 21 28.41 -13.50 9.19
CA HIS A 21 29.41 -13.16 8.18
C HIS A 21 30.36 -12.06 8.68
N PRO A 22 31.29 -12.39 9.61
CA PRO A 22 32.15 -11.41 10.27
C PRO A 22 32.92 -10.52 9.29
N ASP A 23 33.53 -11.10 8.26
CA ASP A 23 34.31 -10.31 7.30
C ASP A 23 33.46 -9.33 6.49
N ARG A 24 32.19 -9.65 6.22
CA ARG A 24 31.28 -8.72 5.53
C ARG A 24 30.96 -7.53 6.40
N LEU A 25 30.68 -7.75 7.68
CA LEU A 25 30.44 -6.68 8.63
C LEU A 25 31.70 -5.82 8.80
N LYS A 26 32.88 -6.45 8.89
CA LYS A 26 34.18 -5.76 8.98
C LYS A 26 34.39 -4.81 7.81
N ASN A 27 34.22 -5.34 6.60
CA ASN A 27 34.47 -4.61 5.37
C ASN A 27 33.47 -3.47 5.21
N LEU A 28 32.18 -3.70 5.52
CA LEU A 28 31.19 -2.64 5.52
C LEU A 28 31.56 -1.51 6.48
N LEU A 29 31.91 -1.85 7.73
CA LEU A 29 32.25 -0.85 8.75
C LEU A 29 33.50 -0.05 8.37
N ASN A 30 34.55 -0.72 7.91
CA ASN A 30 35.77 -0.05 7.42
C ASN A 30 35.49 0.85 6.21
N THR A 31 34.61 0.43 5.29
CA THR A 31 34.22 1.24 4.11
C THR A 31 33.44 2.49 4.53
N LEU A 32 32.50 2.35 5.47
CA LEU A 32 31.65 3.47 5.91
C LEU A 32 32.42 4.51 6.74
N GLN A 33 33.40 4.07 7.52
CA GLN A 33 34.10 4.93 8.47
C GLN A 33 35.29 5.69 7.85
N SER A 34 35.61 5.46 6.56
CA SER A 34 36.74 6.12 5.86
C SER A 34 38.05 6.14 6.67
N LEU A 35 38.33 5.05 7.38
CA LEU A 35 39.45 4.96 8.32
C LEU A 35 40.79 4.89 7.57
N ASN A 36 41.84 5.46 8.16
CA ASN A 36 43.20 5.27 7.64
C ASN A 36 43.64 3.81 7.83
N GLU A 37 44.64 3.34 7.08
CA GLU A 37 45.10 1.93 7.12
C GLU A 37 45.44 1.43 8.54
N ASN A 38 45.93 2.31 9.40
CA ASN A 38 46.30 2.02 10.78
C ASN A 38 45.11 1.96 11.75
N GLU A 39 43.94 2.44 11.32
CA GLU A 39 42.71 2.52 12.13
C GLU A 39 41.67 1.47 11.72
N LEU A 40 41.94 0.72 10.64
CA LEU A 40 41.06 -0.33 10.16
C LEU A 40 40.80 -1.38 11.24
N ILE A 41 39.53 -1.78 11.36
CA ILE A 41 39.11 -2.87 12.24
C ILE A 41 39.79 -4.15 11.75
N GLN A 42 40.73 -4.65 12.56
CA GLN A 42 41.49 -5.89 12.27
C GLN A 42 40.77 -7.14 12.79
N GLN A 43 40.14 -7.02 13.96
CA GLN A 43 39.47 -8.12 14.64
C GLN A 43 38.07 -7.69 15.07
N GLN A 44 37.13 -8.63 15.02
CA GLN A 44 35.81 -8.48 15.59
C GLN A 44 35.41 -9.77 16.30
N GLN A 45 34.50 -9.64 17.25
CA GLN A 45 33.90 -10.75 17.96
C GLN A 45 32.40 -10.47 18.08
N TYR A 46 31.57 -11.42 17.66
CA TYR A 46 30.16 -11.42 18.05
C TYR A 46 30.10 -11.85 19.51
N LEU A 47 29.58 -10.97 20.35
CA LEU A 47 29.23 -11.35 21.70
C LEU A 47 27.91 -12.13 21.65
N PRO A 48 27.80 -13.23 22.40
CA PRO A 48 26.53 -13.94 22.50
C PRO A 48 25.48 -12.97 23.02
N THR A 49 24.30 -13.06 22.43
CA THR A 49 23.15 -12.26 22.86
C THR A 49 22.75 -12.64 24.29
N THR A 50 22.05 -11.75 24.98
CA THR A 50 21.50 -12.04 26.31
C THR A 50 20.65 -13.31 26.30
N GLU A 51 19.90 -13.54 25.21
CA GLU A 51 19.16 -14.79 24.99
C GLU A 51 20.07 -16.01 24.89
N GLU A 52 21.13 -15.99 24.08
CA GLU A 52 22.06 -17.13 23.94
C GLU A 52 22.79 -17.46 25.25
N LEU A 53 23.13 -16.45 26.06
CA LEU A 53 23.73 -16.65 27.37
C LEU A 53 22.74 -17.28 28.36
N GLU A 54 21.47 -16.86 28.34
CA GLU A 54 20.41 -17.45 29.17
C GLU A 54 20.10 -18.89 28.74
N ILE A 55 20.00 -19.15 27.43
CA ILE A 55 19.76 -20.47 26.84
C ILE A 55 20.91 -21.45 27.15
N SER A 56 22.16 -20.97 27.23
CA SER A 56 23.30 -21.82 27.59
C SER A 56 23.22 -22.44 28.99
N GLY A 57 22.39 -21.87 29.86
CA GLY A 57 22.10 -22.40 31.20
C GLY A 57 20.89 -23.33 31.26
N PHE A 58 20.19 -23.57 30.15
CA PHE A 58 18.97 -24.36 30.13
C PHE A 58 19.28 -25.86 30.07
N SER A 59 18.44 -26.65 30.74
CA SER A 59 18.36 -28.10 30.56
C SER A 59 17.70 -28.47 29.23
N ASP A 60 17.89 -29.70 28.77
CA ASP A 60 17.24 -30.24 27.56
C ASP A 60 15.70 -30.14 27.58
N ALA A 61 15.09 -30.08 28.76
CA ALA A 61 13.64 -29.90 28.90
C ALA A 61 13.23 -28.44 28.69
N GLU A 62 14.03 -27.50 29.21
CA GLU A 62 13.82 -26.06 29.06
C GLU A 62 14.10 -25.60 27.63
N LEU A 63 15.12 -26.15 26.97
CA LEU A 63 15.39 -25.93 25.55
C LEU A 63 14.19 -26.34 24.68
N ARG A 64 13.62 -27.52 24.94
CA ARG A 64 12.41 -27.99 24.22
C ARG A 64 11.18 -27.12 24.49
N ALA A 65 11.05 -26.58 25.70
CA ALA A 65 9.95 -25.66 26.02
C ALA A 65 10.12 -24.30 25.33
N TYR A 66 11.36 -23.80 25.27
CA TYR A 66 11.73 -22.58 24.56
C TYR A 66 11.47 -22.71 23.05
N ASP A 67 11.96 -23.79 22.41
CA ASP A 67 11.71 -24.05 20.99
C ASP A 67 10.21 -24.09 20.67
N LYS A 68 9.43 -24.82 21.49
CA LYS A 68 7.98 -24.93 21.31
C LYS A 68 7.27 -23.58 21.47
N PHE A 69 7.74 -22.73 22.38
CA PHE A 69 7.22 -21.38 22.56
C PHE A 69 7.49 -20.52 21.31
N TRP A 70 8.72 -20.52 20.79
CA TRP A 70 9.08 -19.74 19.61
C TRP A 70 8.46 -20.23 18.31
N ASP A 71 8.25 -21.54 18.17
CA ASP A 71 7.46 -22.11 17.07
C ASP A 71 6.03 -21.56 17.09
N SER A 72 5.40 -21.49 18.27
CA SER A 72 4.04 -20.96 18.41
C SER A 72 3.94 -19.47 18.07
N VAL A 73 4.91 -18.67 18.54
CA VAL A 73 4.99 -17.22 18.26
C VAL A 73 5.26 -16.96 16.78
N SER A 74 6.10 -17.79 16.13
CA SER A 74 6.41 -17.67 14.71
C SER A 74 5.19 -17.97 13.84
N VAL A 75 4.44 -19.02 14.16
CA VAL A 75 3.19 -19.38 13.44
C VAL A 75 2.13 -18.27 13.61
N GLU A 76 1.96 -17.76 14.82
CA GLU A 76 1.00 -16.68 15.10
C GLU A 76 1.35 -15.40 14.32
N ARG A 77 2.63 -15.04 14.26
CA ARG A 77 3.10 -13.88 13.49
C ARG A 77 2.87 -14.03 11.99
N THR A 78 3.16 -15.19 11.41
CA THR A 78 2.92 -15.43 9.97
C THR A 78 1.43 -15.38 9.63
N LEU A 79 0.55 -15.95 10.46
CA LEU A 79 -0.90 -15.90 10.25
C LEU A 79 -1.46 -14.46 10.32
N ILE A 80 -0.92 -13.64 11.23
CA ILE A 80 -1.31 -12.23 11.36
C ILE A 80 -0.83 -11.42 10.13
N ASP A 81 0.39 -11.65 9.66
CA ASP A 81 0.93 -10.95 8.48
C ASP A 81 0.15 -11.32 7.20
N ASP A 82 -0.16 -12.61 7.01
CA ASP A 82 -0.94 -13.09 5.85
C ASP A 82 -2.38 -12.54 5.85
N SER A 83 -3.03 -12.54 7.01
CA SER A 83 -4.41 -12.02 7.13
C SER A 83 -4.48 -10.50 6.95
N TYR A 84 -3.51 -9.75 7.47
CA TYR A 84 -3.42 -8.32 7.25
C TYR A 84 -3.16 -7.97 5.78
N GLN A 85 -2.25 -8.69 5.14
CA GLN A 85 -1.92 -8.50 3.73
C GLN A 85 -3.14 -8.81 2.84
N LYS A 86 -3.83 -9.91 3.11
CA LYS A 86 -5.07 -10.26 2.40
C LYS A 86 -6.17 -9.21 2.61
N GLY A 87 -6.37 -8.74 3.84
CA GLY A 87 -7.35 -7.69 4.13
C GLY A 87 -7.06 -6.38 3.41
N LYS A 88 -5.77 -6.01 3.27
CA LYS A 88 -5.34 -4.83 2.53
C LYS A 88 -5.57 -4.98 1.02
N GLU A 89 -5.25 -6.14 0.46
CA GLU A 89 -5.47 -6.44 -0.96
C GLU A 89 -6.97 -6.42 -1.30
N GLU A 90 -7.80 -7.11 -0.50
CA GLU A 90 -9.25 -7.09 -0.68
C GLU A 90 -9.84 -5.68 -0.55
N GLY A 91 -9.36 -4.88 0.41
CA GLY A 91 -9.80 -3.50 0.60
C GLY A 91 -9.44 -2.61 -0.58
N MET A 92 -8.24 -2.78 -1.14
CA MET A 92 -7.78 -2.05 -2.32
C MET A 92 -8.57 -2.43 -3.57
N GLU A 93 -8.78 -3.73 -3.79
CA GLU A 93 -9.53 -4.24 -4.95
C GLU A 93 -10.99 -3.74 -4.92
N LYS A 94 -11.66 -3.84 -3.77
CA LYS A 94 -13.01 -3.31 -3.58
C LYS A 94 -13.07 -1.80 -3.81
N GLY A 95 -12.11 -1.06 -3.26
CA GLY A 95 -12.03 0.39 -3.43
C GLY A 95 -11.86 0.82 -4.90
N ILE A 96 -11.02 0.11 -5.66
CA ILE A 96 -10.82 0.36 -7.09
C ILE A 96 -12.07 0.01 -7.89
N ALA A 97 -12.67 -1.16 -7.64
CA ALA A 97 -13.88 -1.59 -8.34
C ALA A 97 -15.04 -0.62 -8.13
N GLU A 98 -15.32 -0.25 -6.87
CA GLU A 98 -16.37 0.72 -6.56
C GLU A 98 -16.08 2.11 -7.14
N GLY A 99 -14.82 2.56 -7.07
CA GLY A 99 -14.42 3.85 -7.63
C GLY A 99 -14.59 3.91 -9.15
N MET A 100 -14.22 2.83 -9.84
CA MET A 100 -14.35 2.71 -11.28
C MET A 100 -15.82 2.65 -11.71
N GLU A 101 -16.65 1.87 -11.02
CA GLU A 101 -18.08 1.76 -11.32
C GLU A 101 -18.81 3.10 -11.12
N LYS A 102 -18.59 3.75 -9.97
CA LYS A 102 -19.17 5.06 -9.67
C LYS A 102 -18.71 6.12 -10.69
N GLY A 103 -17.41 6.13 -11.01
CA GLY A 103 -16.83 7.05 -11.99
C GLY A 103 -17.40 6.85 -13.39
N MET A 104 -17.53 5.60 -13.83
CA MET A 104 -18.08 5.26 -15.14
C MET A 104 -19.55 5.61 -15.25
N LYS A 105 -20.36 5.33 -14.22
CA LYS A 105 -21.78 5.68 -14.18
C LYS A 105 -21.99 7.20 -14.24
N GLN A 106 -21.27 7.95 -13.40
CA GLN A 106 -21.34 9.42 -13.40
C GLN A 106 -20.84 10.02 -14.71
N GLY A 107 -19.77 9.47 -15.29
CA GLY A 107 -19.23 9.90 -16.58
C GLY A 107 -20.21 9.68 -17.73
N MET A 108 -20.84 8.51 -17.77
CA MET A 108 -21.83 8.16 -18.79
C MET A 108 -23.08 9.04 -18.68
N GLU A 109 -23.62 9.24 -17.48
CA GLU A 109 -24.79 10.09 -17.23
C GLU A 109 -24.52 11.55 -17.65
N LYS A 110 -23.38 12.11 -17.23
CA LYS A 110 -22.96 13.46 -17.66
C LYS A 110 -22.79 13.54 -19.17
N GLY A 111 -22.15 12.55 -19.79
CA GLY A 111 -21.96 12.50 -21.24
C GLY A 111 -23.26 12.43 -22.02
N MET A 112 -24.21 11.61 -21.56
CA MET A 112 -25.54 11.52 -22.16
C MET A 112 -26.30 12.84 -22.03
N ASN A 113 -26.28 13.46 -20.85
CA ASN A 113 -26.98 14.73 -20.63
C ASN A 113 -26.38 15.85 -21.50
N LEU A 114 -25.04 15.99 -21.53
CA LEU A 114 -24.36 16.95 -22.40
C LEU A 114 -24.71 16.75 -23.88
N ARG A 115 -24.79 15.48 -24.33
CA ARG A 115 -25.20 15.16 -25.70
C ARG A 115 -26.66 15.54 -25.96
N SER A 116 -27.58 15.26 -25.04
CA SER A 116 -28.99 15.66 -25.16
C SER A 116 -29.13 17.18 -25.25
N LEU A 117 -28.39 17.94 -24.43
CA LEU A 117 -28.35 19.40 -24.48
C LEU A 117 -27.81 19.92 -25.81
N GLU A 118 -26.74 19.32 -26.34
CA GLU A 118 -26.17 19.70 -27.64
C GLU A 118 -27.16 19.47 -28.80
N ILE A 119 -27.85 18.32 -28.78
CA ILE A 119 -28.88 18.00 -29.78
C ILE A 119 -30.04 19.00 -29.68
N ALA A 120 -30.52 19.28 -28.47
CA ALA A 120 -31.60 20.25 -28.23
C ALA A 120 -31.23 21.65 -28.76
N ARG A 121 -30.01 22.13 -28.50
CA ARG A 121 -29.52 23.41 -29.06
C ARG A 121 -29.57 23.43 -30.58
N LYS A 122 -29.11 22.36 -31.24
CA LYS A 122 -29.13 22.25 -32.71
C LYS A 122 -30.55 22.19 -33.27
N MET A 123 -31.49 21.55 -32.58
CA MET A 123 -32.89 21.47 -32.99
C MET A 123 -33.60 22.82 -32.87
N LEU A 124 -33.43 23.50 -31.73
CA LEU A 124 -33.99 24.83 -31.49
C LEU A 124 -33.44 25.86 -32.49
N ALA A 125 -32.14 25.80 -32.81
CA ALA A 125 -31.54 26.66 -33.82
C ALA A 125 -32.10 26.43 -35.24
N LYS A 126 -32.66 25.25 -35.51
CA LYS A 126 -33.36 24.92 -36.77
C LYS A 126 -34.85 25.29 -36.74
N GLY A 127 -35.35 25.87 -35.66
CA GLY A 127 -36.74 26.29 -35.53
C GLY A 127 -37.73 25.17 -35.21
N MET A 128 -37.26 24.03 -34.65
CA MET A 128 -38.18 23.02 -34.10
C MET A 128 -38.92 23.56 -32.87
N ASP A 129 -40.15 23.11 -32.67
CA ASP A 129 -40.95 23.45 -31.51
C ASP A 129 -40.53 22.69 -30.25
N ASP A 130 -40.84 23.26 -29.09
CA ASP A 130 -40.36 22.76 -27.79
C ASP A 130 -40.90 21.37 -27.48
N ALA A 131 -42.14 21.06 -27.88
CA ALA A 131 -42.73 19.75 -27.61
C ALA A 131 -41.99 18.65 -28.39
N SER A 132 -41.66 18.90 -29.66
CA SER A 132 -40.85 17.98 -30.47
C SER A 132 -39.42 17.82 -29.92
N VAL A 133 -38.81 18.89 -29.39
CA VAL A 133 -37.47 18.83 -28.79
C VAL A 133 -37.48 18.03 -27.48
N MET A 134 -38.49 18.21 -26.63
CA MET A 134 -38.65 17.42 -25.40
C MET A 134 -38.77 15.93 -25.72
N ASP A 135 -39.63 15.57 -26.67
CA ASP A 135 -39.87 14.18 -27.05
C ASP A 135 -38.59 13.49 -27.58
N MET A 136 -37.81 14.20 -28.42
CA MET A 136 -36.61 13.61 -29.04
C MET A 136 -35.37 13.58 -28.13
N THR A 137 -35.26 14.49 -27.15
CA THR A 137 -34.05 14.63 -26.32
C THR A 137 -34.22 14.13 -24.89
N GLY A 138 -35.47 13.91 -24.46
CA GLY A 138 -35.82 13.52 -23.10
C GLY A 138 -35.64 14.64 -22.07
N LEU A 139 -35.38 15.88 -22.52
CA LEU A 139 -35.25 17.04 -21.64
C LEU A 139 -36.61 17.53 -21.17
N THR A 140 -36.63 18.07 -19.96
CA THR A 140 -37.81 18.69 -19.36
C THR A 140 -38.08 20.08 -19.93
N ALA A 141 -39.31 20.57 -19.78
CA ALA A 141 -39.67 21.93 -20.20
C ALA A 141 -38.82 23.00 -19.50
N GLU A 142 -38.44 22.79 -18.24
CA GLU A 142 -37.56 23.69 -17.49
C GLU A 142 -36.14 23.70 -18.05
N GLU A 143 -35.58 22.53 -18.39
CA GLU A 143 -34.25 22.44 -19.01
C GLU A 143 -34.21 23.12 -20.37
N ILE A 144 -35.26 22.98 -21.19
CA ILE A 144 -35.35 23.68 -22.48
C ILE A 144 -35.48 25.19 -22.29
N LYS A 145 -36.29 25.63 -21.32
CA LYS A 145 -36.44 27.06 -21.01
C LYS A 145 -35.13 27.68 -20.54
N LEU A 146 -34.37 26.96 -19.71
CA LEU A 146 -33.05 27.37 -19.25
C LEU A 146 -32.05 27.40 -20.41
N LEU A 147 -32.07 26.38 -21.27
CA LEU A 147 -31.23 26.29 -22.46
C LEU A 147 -31.45 27.48 -23.41
N LYS A 148 -32.71 27.89 -23.61
CA LYS A 148 -33.07 29.07 -24.41
C LYS A 148 -32.62 30.38 -23.80
N ALA A 149 -32.54 30.46 -22.47
CA ALA A 149 -32.04 31.65 -21.78
C ALA A 149 -30.51 31.79 -21.87
N GLU A 150 -29.79 30.69 -22.13
CA GLU A 150 -28.34 30.65 -22.32
C GLU A 150 -27.88 30.78 -23.79
N MET A 151 -28.82 30.75 -24.75
CA MET A 151 -28.56 30.87 -26.19
C MET A 151 -28.62 32.33 -26.66
#